data_AF-A0A7U9RB17-F1
#
_entry.id   AF-A0A7U9RB17-F1
#
_cell.length_a   1.000
_cell.length_b   1.000
_cell.length_c   1.000
_cell.angle_alpha   90.00
_cell.angle_beta   90.00
_cell.angle_gamma   90.00
#
_symmetry.space_group_name_H-M   'P 1'
#
loop_
_entity.id
_entity.type
_entity.pdbx_description
1 polymer ?
#
loop_
_entity_poly.entity_id
_entity_poly.type
_entity_poly.pdbx_seq_one_letter_code
_entity_poly.pdbx_strand_id
1 'polypeptide(L)'
;MILGASALQVPAIKKAKELGYKIILVDYDENAAGFPLADVKLVVSTLDMEEVYRQALIYRPDVVITSTSDGPVRTAAYVNEQAEQ
;
A
#
# COMPACT_ATOMS: atom_id res chain seq x y z
N MET A 1 -2.15 4.61 -1.73
CA MET A 1 -1.25 3.64 -1.07
C MET A 1 -1.85 2.25 -1.25
N ILE A 2 -1.05 1.30 -1.73
CA ILE A 2 -1.48 -0.09 -1.92
C ILE A 2 -0.71 -0.98 -0.95
N LEU A 3 -1.44 -1.74 -0.14
CA LEU A 3 -0.90 -2.74 0.78
C LEU A 3 -0.70 -4.04 0.01
N GLY A 4 0.56 -4.39 -0.21
CA GLY A 4 1.01 -5.49 -1.03
C GLY A 4 1.58 -5.02 -2.38
N ALA A 5 2.74 -5.56 -2.73
CA ALA A 5 3.43 -5.35 -4.00
C ALA A 5 3.86 -6.68 -4.65
N SER A 6 3.26 -7.80 -4.26
CA SER A 6 3.53 -9.12 -4.83
C SER A 6 2.99 -9.25 -6.26
N ALA A 7 3.40 -10.32 -6.95
CA ALA A 7 3.13 -10.52 -8.39
C ALA A 7 1.65 -10.38 -8.78
N LEU A 8 0.72 -10.86 -7.94
CA LEU A 8 -0.72 -10.79 -8.20
C LEU A 8 -1.27 -9.36 -8.20
N GLN A 9 -0.62 -8.42 -7.51
CA GLN A 9 -1.04 -7.02 -7.44
C GLN A 9 -0.47 -6.18 -8.59
N VAL A 10 0.52 -6.69 -9.33
CA VAL A 10 1.18 -5.97 -10.45
C VAL A 10 0.19 -5.44 -11.50
N PRO A 11 -0.84 -6.19 -11.94
CA PRO A 11 -1.82 -5.66 -12.89
C PRO A 11 -2.58 -4.44 -12.34
N ALA A 12 -2.99 -4.47 -11.07
CA ALA A 12 -3.67 -3.36 -10.42
C ALA A 12 -2.76 -2.13 -10.28
N ILE A 13 -1.49 -2.35 -9.90
CA ILE A 13 -0.47 -1.30 -9.79
C ILE A 13 -0.24 -0.63 -11.15
N LYS A 14 -0.06 -1.41 -12.22
CA LYS A 14 0.08 -0.88 -13.58
C LYS A 14 -1.14 -0.06 -13.98
N LYS A 15 -2.34 -0.58 -13.72
CA LYS A 15 -3.56 0.13 -14.06
C LYS A 15 -3.69 1.46 -13.32
N ALA A 16 -3.34 1.51 -12.04
CA ALA A 16 -3.37 2.74 -11.27
C ALA A 16 -2.36 3.79 -11.82
N LYS A 17 -1.17 3.37 -12.26
CA LYS A 17 -0.23 4.27 -12.94
C LYS A 17 -0.76 4.78 -14.28
N GLU A 18 -1.37 3.92 -15.09
CA GLU A 18 -2.00 4.33 -16.37
C GLU A 18 -3.08 5.39 -16.18
N LEU A 19 -3.80 5.34 -15.05
CA LEU A 19 -4.81 6.33 -14.68
C LEU A 19 -4.22 7.63 -14.12
N GLY A 20 -2.90 7.74 -14.02
CA GLY A 20 -2.19 8.95 -13.58
C GLY A 20 -2.04 9.08 -12.06
N TYR A 21 -2.30 8.02 -11.29
CA TYR A 21 -2.12 8.06 -9.84
C TYR A 21 -0.64 7.94 -9.45
N LYS A 22 -0.26 8.65 -8.39
CA LYS A 22 1.00 8.43 -7.67
C LYS A 22 0.86 7.23 -6.75
N ILE A 23 1.77 6.27 -6.88
CA ILE A 23 1.67 4.97 -6.23
C ILE A 23 2.70 4.84 -5.11
N ILE A 24 2.19 4.66 -3.90
CA ILE A 24 2.95 4.27 -2.71
C ILE A 24 2.68 2.78 -2.50
N LEU A 25 3.72 1.95 -2.48
CA LEU A 25 3.62 0.51 -2.27
C LEU A 25 4.23 0.10 -0.93
N VAL A 26 3.50 -0.74 -0.21
CA VAL A 26 3.89 -1.31 1.09
C VAL A 26 4.01 -2.82 0.93
N ASP A 27 5.19 -3.39 1.18
CA ASP A 27 5.39 -4.83 1.23
C ASP A 27 6.59 -5.15 2.14
N TYR A 28 6.60 -6.31 2.81
CA TYR A 28 7.73 -6.68 3.66
C TYR A 28 8.90 -7.25 2.85
N ASP A 29 8.62 -7.82 1.67
CA ASP A 29 9.66 -8.33 0.79
C ASP A 29 10.30 -7.18 0.03
N GLU A 30 11.56 -6.87 0.34
CA GLU A 30 12.33 -5.82 -0.34
C GLU A 30 12.44 -6.00 -1.86
N ASN A 31 12.21 -7.23 -2.35
CA ASN A 31 12.27 -7.62 -3.76
C ASN A 31 10.88 -7.83 -4.38
N ALA A 32 9.81 -7.39 -3.73
CA ALA A 32 8.45 -7.55 -4.22
C ALA A 32 8.30 -7.06 -5.67
N ALA A 33 7.65 -7.89 -6.51
CA ALA A 33 7.59 -7.72 -7.96
C ALA A 33 7.01 -6.37 -8.43
N GLY A 34 6.17 -5.73 -7.63
CA GLY A 34 5.56 -4.43 -7.89
C GLY A 34 6.43 -3.23 -7.52
N PHE A 35 7.46 -3.39 -6.70
CA PHE A 35 8.30 -2.26 -6.25
C PHE A 35 9.00 -1.47 -7.36
N PRO A 36 9.47 -2.07 -8.47
CA PRO A 36 10.00 -1.30 -9.60
C PRO A 36 8.99 -0.31 -10.21
N LEU A 37 7.69 -0.48 -9.94
CA LEU A 37 6.62 0.40 -10.41
C LEU A 37 6.23 1.47 -9.37
N ALA A 38 6.75 1.40 -8.14
CA ALA A 38 6.38 2.35 -7.09
C ALA A 38 6.99 3.74 -7.33
N ASP A 39 6.24 4.79 -6.98
CA ASP A 39 6.81 6.14 -6.84
C ASP A 39 7.36 6.33 -5.42
N VAL A 40 6.84 5.58 -4.45
CA VAL A 40 7.38 5.46 -3.08
C VAL A 40 7.37 3.98 -2.68
N LYS A 41 8.54 3.45 -2.35
CA LYS A 41 8.74 2.08 -1.85
C LYS A 41 8.83 2.08 -0.33
N LEU A 42 7.95 1.32 0.33
CA LEU A 42 7.94 1.13 1.79
C LEU A 42 8.13 -0.36 2.10
N VAL A 43 9.31 -0.70 2.63
CA VAL A 43 9.62 -2.07 3.07
C VAL A 43 9.09 -2.26 4.49
N VAL A 44 7.79 -2.52 4.59
CA VAL A 44 7.04 -2.58 5.84
C VAL A 44 6.05 -3.74 5.73
N SER A 45 5.89 -4.49 6.81
CA SER A 45 4.85 -5.51 6.87
C SER A 45 3.48 -4.88 6.70
N THR A 46 2.70 -5.39 5.74
CA THR A 46 1.31 -4.98 5.56
C THR A 46 0.41 -5.32 6.75
N LEU A 47 0.91 -6.12 7.71
CA LEU A 47 0.23 -6.47 8.95
C LEU A 47 0.66 -5.58 10.13
N ASP A 48 1.68 -4.75 9.96
CA ASP A 48 2.11 -3.77 10.96
C ASP A 48 1.28 -2.49 10.81
N MET A 49 0.12 -2.48 11.45
CA MET A 49 -0.86 -1.41 11.29
C MET A 49 -0.37 -0.06 11.78
N GLU A 50 0.41 -0.03 12.86
CA GLU A 50 0.96 1.19 13.44
C GLU A 50 2.00 1.83 12.52
N GLU A 51 2.93 1.03 11.98
CA GLU A 51 3.93 1.54 11.05
C GLU A 51 3.27 1.99 9.74
N VAL A 52 2.32 1.22 9.19
CA VAL A 52 1.58 1.64 7.99
C VAL A 52 0.83 2.95 8.22
N TYR A 53 0.18 3.11 9.38
CA TYR A 53 -0.48 4.37 9.74
C TYR A 53 0.51 5.52 9.85
N ARG A 54 1.66 5.32 10.49
CA ARG A 54 2.72 6.34 10.56
C ARG A 54 3.20 6.78 9.18
N GLN A 55 3.37 5.84 8.25
CA GLN A 55 3.71 6.14 6.86
C GLN A 55 2.57 6.88 6.13
N ALA A 56 1.31 6.52 6.40
CA ALA A 56 0.15 7.22 5.85
C ALA A 56 0.08 8.68 6.33
N LEU A 57 0.44 8.98 7.58
CA LEU A 57 0.52 10.37 8.08
C LEU A 57 1.60 11.20 7.37
N ILE A 58 2.73 10.57 7.02
CA ILE A 58 3.85 11.23 6.33
C ILE A 58 3.50 11.50 4.87
N TYR A 59 3.05 10.47 4.15
CA TYR A 59 2.84 10.53 2.71
C TYR A 59 1.44 10.98 2.29
N ARG A 60 0.50 11.01 3.24
CA ARG A 60 -0.90 11.47 3.09
C ARG A 60 -1.57 10.94 1.82
N PRO A 61 -1.70 9.61 1.67
CA PRO A 61 -2.38 9.05 0.52
C PRO A 61 -3.87 9.41 0.54
N ASP A 62 -4.44 9.75 -0.62
CA ASP A 62 -5.89 9.98 -0.75
C ASP A 62 -6.71 8.71 -0.52
N VAL A 63 -6.11 7.56 -0.82
CA VAL A 63 -6.75 6.23 -0.77
C VAL A 63 -5.76 5.19 -0.26
N VAL A 64 -6.20 4.31 0.64
CA VAL A 64 -5.46 3.12 1.09
C VAL A 64 -6.26 1.88 0.70
N ILE A 65 -5.66 0.96 -0.05
CA ILE A 65 -6.33 -0.27 -0.51
C ILE A 65 -5.41 -1.48 -0.37
N THR A 66 -6.02 -2.65 -0.28
CA THR A 66 -5.39 -3.95 -0.55
C THR A 66 -6.11 -4.62 -1.71
N SER A 67 -5.41 -5.48 -2.43
CA SER A 67 -6.03 -6.35 -3.44
C SER A 67 -5.48 -7.76 -3.29
N THR A 68 -6.32 -8.75 -3.59
CA THR A 68 -5.95 -10.17 -3.71
C THR A 68 -5.51 -10.87 -2.41
N SER A 69 -5.47 -10.17 -1.27
CA SER A 69 -5.14 -10.75 0.05
C SER A 69 -6.01 -10.16 1.16
N ASP A 70 -6.55 -11.03 2.01
CA ASP A 70 -7.41 -10.67 3.14
C ASP A 70 -6.61 -10.17 4.35
N GLY A 71 -5.35 -10.57 4.48
CA GLY A 71 -4.49 -10.22 5.62
C GLY A 71 -4.41 -8.70 5.87
N PRO A 72 -4.10 -7.89 4.84
CA PRO A 72 -4.00 -6.44 4.98
C PRO A 72 -5.33 -5.69 5.10
N VAL A 73 -6.49 -6.35 5.02
CA VAL A 73 -7.81 -5.67 5.10
C VAL A 73 -7.97 -4.95 6.43
N ARG A 74 -7.55 -5.59 7.54
CA ARG A 74 -7.59 -4.98 8.88
C ARG A 74 -6.70 -3.74 8.96
N THR A 75 -5.54 -3.79 8.34
CA THR A 75 -4.61 -2.65 8.27
C THR A 75 -5.20 -1.49 7.48
N ALA A 76 -5.82 -1.76 6.33
CA ALA A 76 -6.48 -0.72 5.55
C ALA A 76 -7.62 -0.05 6.34
N ALA A 77 -8.45 -0.85 7.02
CA ALA A 77 -9.53 -0.34 7.87
C ALA A 77 -9.01 0.51 9.04
N TYR A 78 -8.00 0.01 9.77
CA TYR A 78 -7.39 0.73 10.89
C TYR A 78 -6.86 2.10 10.46
N VAL A 79 -6.15 2.18 9.33
CA VAL A 79 -5.62 3.45 8.83
C VAL A 79 -6.73 4.46 8.54
N ASN A 80 -7.86 4.00 7.97
CA ASN A 80 -9.00 4.87 7.70
C ASN A 80 -9.65 5.38 9.00
N GLU A 81 -9.92 4.49 9.95
CA GLU A 81 -10.57 4.83 11.24
C GLU A 81 -9.75 5.82 12.08
N GLN A 82 -8.41 5.75 12.02
CA GLN A 82 -7.54 6.68 12.74
C GLN A 82 -7.40 8.03 12.02
N ALA A 83 -7.49 8.05 10.68
CA ALA A 83 -7.38 9.28 9.90
C ALA A 83 -8.64 10.16 9.95
N GLU A 84 -9.79 9.60 10.34
CA GLU A 84 -11.07 10.31 10.49
C GLU A 84 -11.28 10.96 11.88
N GLN A 85 -10.35 10.76 12.83
CA GLN A 85 -10.37 11.35 14.18
C GLN A 85 -9.60 12.66 14.25
#